data_AF-A0A1B6MBN2-F1
#
_entry.id   AF-A0A1B6MBN2-F1
#
_cell.length_a   1.000
_cell.length_b   1.000
_cell.length_c   1.000
_cell.angle_alpha   90.00
_cell.angle_beta   90.00
_cell.angle_gamma   90.00
#
_symmetry.space_group_name_H-M   'P 1'
#
loop_
_entity.id
_entity.type
_entity.pdbx_description
1 polymer ?
#
loop_
_entity_poly.entity_id
_entity_poly.type
_entity_poly.pdbx_seq_one_letter_code
_entity_poly.pdbx_strand_id
1 'polypeptide(L)'
;ASNAPELYTPVLEPLGAKSTKKDAAAGALEANCHLAIGADVAQSPAVASLAESVKAGGFVLLEESPDVSDAALKATKLEVIAKVKAERRLYILLRKVVDLPTPVVISVTEKNFSWVETLKEVLKQSEAEGKNVLLVSQGEETLGLVGMMNCIKQEPGGNNVRAVFIQDAKAPVFSLTNAQYAAQLRKGLVHNVLRGGVWGSMRHIRLEASDPSLQVEHAYINAITRGD
;
A
#
# COMPACT_ATOMS: atom_id res chain seq x y z
N ALA A 1 -21.20 25.39 -3.13
CA ALA A 1 -20.10 26.35 -2.97
C ALA A 1 -19.45 26.54 -4.34
N SER A 2 -19.15 27.77 -4.76
CA SER A 2 -18.49 28.02 -6.04
C SER A 2 -17.10 27.38 -6.03
N ASN A 3 -16.91 26.30 -6.80
CA ASN A 3 -15.62 25.64 -6.99
C ASN A 3 -14.70 26.54 -7.83
N ALA A 4 -14.15 27.58 -7.21
CA ALA A 4 -13.08 28.39 -7.79
C ALA A 4 -11.74 27.84 -7.28
N PRO A 5 -10.98 27.07 -8.10
CA PRO A 5 -9.69 26.52 -7.71
C PRO A 5 -8.70 27.60 -7.20
N GLU A 6 -8.88 28.82 -7.70
CA GLU A 6 -8.10 30.03 -7.37
C GLU A 6 -8.13 30.38 -5.87
N LEU A 7 -9.18 29.96 -5.15
CA LEU A 7 -9.28 30.15 -3.69
C LEU A 7 -8.28 29.30 -2.90
N TYR A 8 -7.77 28.22 -3.50
CA TYR A 8 -6.82 27.31 -2.86
C TYR A 8 -5.37 27.59 -3.25
N THR A 9 -5.13 28.36 -4.31
CA THR A 9 -3.79 28.68 -4.81
C THR A 9 -2.85 29.24 -3.72
N PRO A 10 -3.28 30.18 -2.85
CA PRO A 10 -2.40 30.73 -1.80
C PRO A 10 -1.92 29.70 -0.77
N VAL A 11 -2.70 28.62 -0.56
CA VAL A 11 -2.36 27.54 0.39
C VAL A 11 -1.48 26.48 -0.27
N LEU A 12 -1.67 26.25 -1.58
CA LEU A 12 -1.00 25.18 -2.33
C LEU A 12 0.38 25.59 -2.87
N GLU A 13 0.55 26.85 -3.27
CA GLU A 13 1.80 27.33 -3.86
C GLU A 13 3.03 27.20 -2.94
N PRO A 14 2.96 27.51 -1.63
CA PRO A 14 4.09 27.29 -0.71
C PRO A 14 4.48 25.83 -0.54
N LEU A 15 3.56 24.90 -0.86
CA LEU A 15 3.79 23.45 -0.81
C LEU A 15 4.35 22.91 -2.15
N GLY A 16 4.59 23.79 -3.14
CA GLY A 16 5.00 23.41 -4.50
C GLY A 16 3.88 22.73 -5.31
N ALA A 17 2.63 22.83 -4.87
CA ALA A 17 1.49 22.22 -5.56
C ALA A 17 0.93 23.15 -6.63
N LYS A 18 0.64 22.59 -7.81
CA LYS A 18 0.06 23.31 -8.96
C LYS A 18 -1.45 23.13 -8.98
N SER A 19 -2.20 24.20 -9.23
CA SER A 19 -3.65 24.16 -9.42
C SER A 19 -4.02 24.01 -10.90
N THR A 20 -5.03 23.19 -11.20
CA THR A 20 -5.63 23.08 -12.54
C THR A 20 -7.14 23.33 -12.47
N LYS A 21 -7.71 23.86 -13.55
CA LYS A 21 -9.15 24.12 -13.67
C LYS A 21 -9.77 23.10 -14.62
N LYS A 22 -10.32 22.03 -14.06
CA LYS A 22 -11.02 20.96 -14.79
C LYS A 22 -12.31 20.63 -14.06
N ASP A 23 -13.32 20.22 -14.82
CA ASP A 23 -14.55 19.67 -14.26
C ASP A 23 -14.27 18.25 -13.73
N ALA A 24 -14.59 18.03 -12.46
CA ALA A 24 -14.38 16.77 -11.78
C ALA A 24 -15.23 15.62 -12.33
N ALA A 25 -16.27 15.89 -13.14
CA ALA A 25 -17.11 14.87 -13.75
C ALA A 25 -16.88 14.70 -15.27
N ALA A 26 -16.00 15.51 -15.89
CA ALA A 26 -15.83 15.55 -17.34
C ALA A 26 -14.70 14.63 -17.87
N GLY A 27 -14.34 13.59 -17.10
CA GLY A 27 -13.26 12.64 -17.43
C GLY A 27 -11.96 12.88 -16.65
N ALA A 28 -10.86 12.29 -17.11
CA ALA A 28 -9.56 12.33 -16.45
C ALA A 28 -9.09 13.76 -16.09
N LEU A 29 -8.75 13.96 -14.81
CA LEU A 29 -8.22 15.21 -14.26
C LEU A 29 -6.74 15.42 -14.59
N GLU A 30 -5.98 14.34 -14.75
CA GLU A 30 -4.58 14.35 -15.17
C GLU A 30 -4.21 12.96 -15.67
N ALA A 31 -3.17 12.82 -16.48
CA ALA A 31 -2.74 11.52 -16.96
C ALA A 31 -1.64 10.91 -16.09
N ASN A 32 -1.63 9.58 -15.98
CA ASN A 32 -0.55 8.79 -15.40
C ASN A 32 -0.24 9.08 -13.92
N CYS A 33 -1.23 9.52 -13.14
CA CYS A 33 -1.06 9.73 -11.70
C CYS A 33 -0.77 8.40 -10.98
N HIS A 34 0.07 8.46 -9.95
CA HIS A 34 0.32 7.33 -9.06
C HIS A 34 -0.78 7.18 -8.01
N LEU A 35 -1.28 8.32 -7.53
CA LEU A 35 -2.31 8.45 -6.51
C LEU A 35 -3.24 9.59 -6.90
N ALA A 36 -4.55 9.37 -6.80
CA ALA A 36 -5.57 10.41 -6.84
C ALA A 36 -6.32 10.42 -5.50
N ILE A 37 -6.72 11.60 -5.03
CA ILE A 37 -7.35 11.77 -3.71
C ILE A 37 -8.69 12.47 -3.89
N GLY A 38 -9.72 11.99 -3.21
CA GLY A 38 -11.05 12.60 -3.21
C GLY A 38 -11.69 12.51 -1.82
N ALA A 39 -12.63 13.41 -1.55
CA ALA A 39 -13.39 13.42 -0.30
C ALA A 39 -14.89 13.49 -0.58
N ASP A 40 -15.66 12.60 0.04
CA ASP A 40 -17.12 12.45 -0.13
C ASP A 40 -17.53 12.31 -1.62
N VAL A 41 -16.76 11.50 -2.39
CA VAL A 41 -16.95 11.31 -3.84
C VAL A 41 -17.23 9.86 -4.24
N ALA A 42 -17.25 8.89 -3.34
CA ALA A 42 -17.47 7.48 -3.66
C ALA A 42 -18.76 7.21 -4.45
N GLN A 43 -19.77 8.06 -4.30
CA GLN A 43 -21.07 7.97 -4.99
C GLN A 43 -21.25 9.06 -6.07
N SER A 44 -20.23 9.88 -6.32
CA SER A 44 -20.22 10.96 -7.31
C SER A 44 -19.59 10.49 -8.62
N PRO A 45 -19.99 11.02 -9.79
CA PRO A 45 -19.29 10.80 -11.06
C PRO A 45 -17.77 11.11 -10.98
N ALA A 46 -17.37 11.97 -10.05
CA ALA A 46 -15.96 12.31 -9.84
C ALA A 46 -15.07 11.11 -9.51
N VAL A 47 -15.59 10.04 -8.91
CA VAL A 47 -14.77 8.84 -8.64
C VAL A 47 -14.28 8.18 -9.93
N ALA A 48 -15.06 8.25 -11.01
CA ALA A 48 -14.65 7.73 -12.32
C ALA A 48 -13.50 8.57 -12.89
N SER A 49 -13.60 9.90 -12.80
CA SER A 49 -12.50 10.81 -13.19
C SER A 49 -11.22 10.56 -12.40
N LEU A 50 -11.30 10.31 -11.08
CA LEU A 50 -10.13 9.92 -10.28
C LEU A 50 -9.54 8.58 -10.75
N ALA A 51 -10.39 7.59 -11.03
CA ALA A 51 -9.97 6.28 -11.53
C ALA A 51 -9.34 6.34 -12.94
N GLU A 52 -9.83 7.21 -13.81
CA GLU A 52 -9.26 7.47 -15.13
C GLU A 52 -7.91 8.18 -15.05
N SER A 53 -7.72 9.03 -14.05
CA SER A 53 -6.49 9.83 -13.91
C SER A 53 -5.29 8.99 -13.47
N VAL A 54 -5.53 7.89 -12.75
CA VAL A 54 -4.47 7.02 -12.27
C VAL A 54 -4.04 6.00 -13.32
N LYS A 55 -2.72 5.79 -13.41
CA LYS A 55 -2.14 4.77 -14.27
C LYS A 55 -2.59 3.36 -13.86
N ALA A 56 -2.37 2.39 -14.74
CA ALA A 56 -2.51 0.97 -14.42
C ALA A 56 -1.73 0.63 -13.14
N GLY A 57 -2.41 0.02 -12.16
CA GLY A 57 -1.82 -0.33 -10.87
C GLY A 57 -1.73 0.82 -9.87
N GLY A 58 -2.15 2.03 -10.25
CA GLY A 58 -2.24 3.22 -9.40
C GLY A 58 -3.38 3.16 -8.38
N PHE A 59 -3.40 4.14 -7.49
CA PHE A 59 -4.26 4.13 -6.30
C PHE A 59 -5.20 5.33 -6.27
N VAL A 60 -6.38 5.14 -5.69
CA VAL A 60 -7.30 6.22 -5.33
C VAL A 60 -7.49 6.18 -3.81
N LEU A 61 -7.26 7.29 -3.13
CA LEU A 61 -7.54 7.44 -1.71
C LEU A 61 -8.81 8.26 -1.54
N LEU A 62 -9.83 7.67 -0.92
CA LEU A 62 -11.06 8.36 -0.59
C LEU A 62 -11.14 8.65 0.91
N GLU A 63 -11.48 9.87 1.27
CA GLU A 63 -11.99 10.23 2.60
C GLU A 63 -13.51 10.28 2.52
N GLU A 64 -14.20 9.40 3.23
CA GLU A 64 -15.66 9.29 3.16
C GLU A 64 -16.30 9.38 4.55
N SER A 65 -17.61 9.62 4.56
CA SER A 65 -18.43 9.34 5.74
C SER A 65 -18.26 7.87 6.18
N PRO A 66 -18.24 7.58 7.50
CA PRO A 66 -18.20 6.20 8.02
C PRO A 66 -19.33 5.30 7.52
N ASP A 67 -20.44 5.89 7.05
CA ASP A 67 -21.63 5.19 6.58
C ASP A 67 -21.58 4.83 5.08
N VAL A 68 -20.46 5.10 4.40
CA VAL A 68 -20.31 4.72 2.98
C VAL A 68 -20.47 3.20 2.82
N SER A 69 -21.37 2.81 1.91
CA SER A 69 -21.72 1.41 1.73
C SER A 69 -20.68 0.65 0.91
N ASP A 70 -20.51 -0.64 1.18
CA ASP A 70 -19.69 -1.53 0.34
C ASP A 70 -20.19 -1.61 -1.10
N ALA A 71 -21.49 -1.41 -1.32
CA ALA A 71 -22.08 -1.35 -2.66
C ALA A 71 -21.55 -0.13 -3.45
N ALA A 72 -21.45 1.04 -2.80
CA ALA A 72 -20.88 2.23 -3.41
C ALA A 72 -19.41 2.00 -3.80
N LEU A 73 -18.62 1.37 -2.92
CA LEU A 73 -17.22 1.05 -3.21
C LEU A 73 -17.07 0.05 -4.35
N LYS A 74 -17.92 -0.99 -4.40
CA LYS A 74 -17.94 -1.96 -5.51
C LYS A 74 -18.32 -1.29 -6.83
N ALA A 75 -19.22 -0.31 -6.82
CA ALA A 75 -19.65 0.41 -8.02
C ALA A 75 -18.50 1.18 -8.68
N THR A 76 -17.46 1.55 -7.94
CA THR A 76 -16.26 2.22 -8.49
C THR A 76 -15.45 1.33 -9.45
N LYS A 77 -15.66 0.01 -9.44
CA LYS A 77 -14.86 -0.99 -10.16
C LYS A 77 -13.36 -0.99 -9.79
N LEU A 78 -13.01 -0.34 -8.68
CA LEU A 78 -11.68 -0.39 -8.10
C LEU A 78 -11.64 -1.41 -6.96
N GLU A 79 -10.48 -2.03 -6.75
CA GLU A 79 -10.30 -3.02 -5.68
C GLU A 79 -10.02 -2.32 -4.35
N VAL A 80 -10.69 -2.74 -3.29
CA VAL A 80 -10.47 -2.20 -1.94
C VAL A 80 -9.21 -2.81 -1.34
N ILE A 81 -8.20 -1.98 -1.12
CA ILE A 81 -6.91 -2.38 -0.54
C ILE A 81 -6.92 -2.28 0.97
N ALA A 82 -7.36 -1.14 1.51
CA ALA A 82 -7.39 -0.88 2.94
C ALA A 82 -8.54 0.04 3.31
N LYS A 83 -9.03 -0.12 4.54
CA LYS A 83 -9.98 0.79 5.19
C LYS A 83 -9.40 1.16 6.55
N VAL A 84 -9.30 2.46 6.82
CA VAL A 84 -8.80 2.99 8.08
C VAL A 84 -9.81 3.99 8.62
N LYS A 85 -10.41 3.68 9.77
CA LYS A 85 -11.32 4.61 10.45
C LYS A 85 -10.52 5.60 11.29
N ALA A 86 -10.79 6.89 11.11
CA ALA A 86 -10.17 7.96 11.88
C ALA A 86 -11.28 8.87 12.40
N GLU A 87 -11.54 8.81 13.71
CA GLU A 87 -12.61 9.54 14.40
C GLU A 87 -13.96 9.49 13.65
N ARG A 88 -14.27 10.55 12.88
CA ARG A 88 -15.53 10.79 12.16
C ARG A 88 -15.45 10.51 10.67
N ARG A 89 -14.32 10.00 10.17
CA ARG A 89 -14.07 9.74 8.74
C ARG A 89 -13.56 8.33 8.52
N LEU A 90 -13.78 7.83 7.31
CA LEU A 90 -13.24 6.56 6.84
C LEU A 90 -12.34 6.82 5.64
N TYR A 91 -11.06 6.45 5.78
CA TYR A 91 -10.09 6.49 4.70
C TYR A 91 -10.07 5.15 3.98
N ILE A 92 -10.27 5.17 2.67
CA ILE A 92 -10.37 3.97 1.84
C ILE A 92 -9.32 4.07 0.74
N LEU A 93 -8.38 3.13 0.77
CA LEU A 93 -7.40 2.98 -0.29
C LEU A 93 -7.95 1.99 -1.32
N LEU A 94 -8.15 2.48 -2.54
CA LEU A 94 -8.61 1.73 -3.70
C LEU A 94 -7.46 1.57 -4.69
N ARG A 95 -7.51 0.53 -5.52
CA ARG A 95 -6.51 0.30 -6.56
C ARG A 95 -7.16 -0.02 -7.90
N LYS A 96 -6.61 0.58 -8.96
CA LYS A 96 -6.87 0.19 -10.35
C LYS A 96 -6.06 -1.08 -10.64
N VAL A 97 -6.66 -2.24 -10.37
CA VAL A 97 -5.99 -3.54 -10.50
C VAL A 97 -5.58 -3.78 -11.95
N VAL A 98 -4.46 -4.47 -12.09
CA VAL A 98 -3.92 -4.95 -13.37
C VAL A 98 -3.83 -6.45 -13.25
N ASP A 99 -4.25 -7.15 -14.29
CA ASP A 99 -4.07 -8.59 -14.36
C ASP A 99 -2.59 -8.92 -14.39
N LEU A 100 -2.13 -9.65 -13.39
CA LEU A 100 -0.76 -10.10 -13.29
C LEU A 100 -0.66 -11.53 -13.83
N PRO A 101 0.30 -11.81 -14.73
CA PRO A 101 0.64 -13.17 -15.11
C PRO A 101 0.91 -14.06 -13.91
N THR A 102 0.59 -15.35 -14.03
CA THR A 102 0.87 -16.37 -13.01
C THR A 102 2.34 -16.32 -12.58
N PRO A 103 2.63 -16.10 -11.29
CA PRO A 103 4.00 -15.95 -10.82
C PRO A 103 4.69 -17.31 -10.68
N VAL A 104 6.03 -17.30 -10.76
CA VAL A 104 6.85 -18.39 -10.24
C VAL A 104 6.84 -18.30 -8.72
N VAL A 105 6.35 -19.35 -8.06
CA VAL A 105 6.30 -19.43 -6.61
C VAL A 105 7.59 -20.02 -6.07
N ILE A 106 8.23 -19.32 -5.13
CA ILE A 106 9.42 -19.79 -4.42
C ILE A 106 9.09 -19.83 -2.93
N SER A 107 9.19 -21.03 -2.34
CA SER A 107 9.05 -21.21 -0.90
C SER A 107 10.33 -20.75 -0.21
N VAL A 108 10.20 -19.81 0.71
CA VAL A 108 11.29 -19.23 1.50
C VAL A 108 11.20 -19.81 2.91
N THR A 109 12.32 -20.38 3.38
CA THR A 109 12.45 -20.99 4.71
C THR A 109 13.73 -20.52 5.39
N GLU A 110 13.73 -20.47 6.71
CA GLU A 110 14.92 -20.17 7.53
C GLU A 110 15.77 -21.43 7.80
N LYS A 111 15.24 -22.62 7.50
CA LYS A 111 15.91 -23.91 7.74
C LYS A 111 17.10 -24.15 6.80
N ASN A 112 17.03 -23.62 5.59
CA ASN A 112 18.11 -23.66 4.61
C ASN A 112 17.97 -22.50 3.61
N PHE A 113 19.05 -22.22 2.89
CA PHE A 113 19.12 -21.10 1.95
C PHE A 113 19.20 -21.54 0.48
N SER A 114 18.85 -22.80 0.15
CA SER A 114 18.97 -23.28 -1.24
C SER A 114 18.05 -22.55 -2.21
N TRP A 115 16.92 -22.01 -1.70
CA TRP A 115 15.98 -21.19 -2.47
C TRP A 115 16.61 -19.89 -3.00
N VAL A 116 17.74 -19.43 -2.44
CA VAL A 116 18.45 -18.23 -2.89
C VAL A 116 19.01 -18.39 -4.30
N GLU A 117 19.57 -19.56 -4.63
CA GLU A 117 20.11 -19.81 -5.97
C GLU A 117 18.98 -19.86 -7.01
N THR A 118 17.87 -20.52 -6.68
CA THR A 118 16.65 -20.49 -7.50
C THR A 118 16.14 -19.05 -7.69
N LEU A 119 16.14 -18.23 -6.62
CA LEU A 119 15.72 -16.84 -6.71
C LEU A 119 16.61 -16.04 -7.67
N LYS A 120 17.94 -16.22 -7.62
CA LYS A 120 18.87 -15.53 -8.55
C LYS A 120 18.57 -15.87 -10.00
N GLU A 121 18.33 -17.14 -10.31
CA GLU A 121 17.99 -17.58 -11.68
C GLU A 121 16.66 -16.98 -12.15
N VAL A 122 15.65 -17.02 -11.29
CA VAL A 122 14.32 -16.47 -11.60
C VAL A 122 14.35 -14.94 -11.70
N LEU A 123 15.20 -14.25 -10.95
CA LEU A 123 15.39 -12.80 -11.07
C LEU A 123 16.01 -12.41 -12.43
N LYS A 124 16.96 -13.19 -12.95
CA LYS A 124 17.49 -12.98 -14.31
C LYS A 124 16.38 -13.09 -15.37
N GLN A 125 15.49 -14.08 -15.23
CA GLN A 125 14.32 -14.22 -16.10
C GLN A 125 13.32 -13.07 -15.90
N SER A 126 13.14 -12.62 -14.66
CA SER A 126 12.29 -11.46 -14.34
C SER A 126 12.81 -10.18 -15.02
N GLU A 127 14.12 -9.96 -15.01
CA GLU A 127 14.77 -8.83 -15.66
C GLU A 127 14.62 -8.90 -17.18
N ALA A 128 14.93 -10.06 -17.79
CA ALA A 128 14.92 -10.23 -19.24
C ALA A 128 13.50 -10.29 -19.85
N GLU A 129 12.56 -10.95 -19.17
CA GLU A 129 11.24 -11.32 -19.72
C GLU A 129 10.07 -10.73 -18.95
N GLY A 130 10.31 -9.99 -17.85
CA GLY A 130 9.23 -9.44 -17.03
C GLY A 130 8.48 -10.49 -16.18
N LYS A 131 9.09 -11.65 -15.92
CA LYS A 131 8.49 -12.76 -15.18
C LYS A 131 8.12 -12.36 -13.74
N ASN A 132 6.87 -12.58 -13.35
CA ASN A 132 6.44 -12.34 -11.97
C ASN A 132 6.97 -13.42 -11.03
N VAL A 133 7.38 -13.00 -9.84
CA VAL A 133 7.93 -13.89 -8.80
C VAL A 133 7.15 -13.69 -7.52
N LEU A 134 6.78 -14.79 -6.86
CA LEU A 134 6.11 -14.78 -5.58
C LEU A 134 6.93 -15.53 -4.54
N LEU A 135 7.48 -14.79 -3.59
CA LEU A 135 8.14 -15.36 -2.42
C LEU A 135 7.09 -15.68 -1.37
N VAL A 136 7.07 -16.92 -0.90
CA VAL A 136 6.10 -17.38 0.08
C VAL A 136 6.85 -17.91 1.29
N SER A 137 6.54 -17.38 2.47
CA SER A 137 6.95 -17.95 3.74
C SER A 137 5.71 -18.31 4.56
N GLN A 138 5.68 -19.54 5.07
CA GLN A 138 4.60 -20.06 5.89
C GLN A 138 5.17 -20.94 7.00
N GLY A 139 4.79 -20.66 8.24
CA GLY A 139 5.21 -21.47 9.39
C GLY A 139 6.68 -21.26 9.80
N GLU A 140 7.26 -20.10 9.47
CA GLU A 140 8.61 -19.69 9.87
C GLU A 140 8.51 -18.68 11.02
N GLU A 141 9.33 -18.83 12.06
CA GLU A 141 9.20 -18.02 13.28
C GLU A 141 10.05 -16.75 13.23
N THR A 142 11.28 -16.86 12.71
CA THR A 142 12.29 -15.78 12.78
C THR A 142 12.67 -15.20 11.42
N LEU A 143 11.93 -15.54 10.36
CA LEU A 143 12.24 -15.08 9.01
C LEU A 143 11.93 -13.60 8.80
N GLY A 144 12.98 -12.82 8.56
CA GLY A 144 12.91 -11.39 8.20
C GLY A 144 12.47 -11.10 6.75
N LEU A 145 11.43 -11.76 6.23
CA LEU A 145 11.02 -11.65 4.82
C LEU A 145 10.71 -10.20 4.40
N VAL A 146 10.11 -9.39 5.27
CA VAL A 146 9.81 -7.98 4.99
C VAL A 146 11.08 -7.16 4.76
N GLY A 147 12.10 -7.36 5.61
CA GLY A 147 13.40 -6.69 5.49
C GLY A 147 14.12 -7.13 4.23
N MET A 148 14.17 -8.44 3.99
CA MET A 148 14.77 -9.01 2.78
C MET A 148 14.12 -8.48 1.49
N MET A 149 12.79 -8.41 1.47
CA MET A 149 12.05 -7.91 0.32
C MET A 149 12.35 -6.43 0.03
N ASN A 150 12.73 -5.62 1.03
CA ASN A 150 13.18 -4.25 0.79
C ASN A 150 14.47 -4.19 -0.02
N CYS A 151 15.40 -5.11 0.20
CA CYS A 151 16.61 -5.25 -0.61
C CYS A 151 16.28 -5.78 -2.02
N ILE A 152 15.53 -6.89 -2.11
CA ILE A 152 15.23 -7.56 -3.39
C ILE A 152 14.55 -6.62 -4.39
N LYS A 153 13.68 -5.71 -3.95
CA LYS A 153 13.03 -4.74 -4.86
C LYS A 153 14.00 -3.80 -5.56
N GLN A 154 15.19 -3.59 -5.01
CA GLN A 154 16.22 -2.72 -5.58
C GLN A 154 17.15 -3.46 -6.54
N GLU A 155 17.03 -4.79 -6.63
CA GLU A 155 17.79 -5.60 -7.58
C GLU A 155 17.17 -5.55 -8.99
N PRO A 156 17.95 -5.79 -10.06
CA PRO A 156 17.42 -6.00 -11.40
C PRO A 156 16.37 -7.12 -11.42
N GLY A 157 15.24 -6.88 -12.07
CA GLY A 157 14.07 -7.79 -12.04
C GLY A 157 13.29 -7.78 -10.71
N GLY A 158 13.74 -7.06 -9.68
CA GLY A 158 13.11 -6.99 -8.36
C GLY A 158 11.72 -6.36 -8.35
N ASN A 159 11.43 -5.49 -9.32
CA ASN A 159 10.14 -4.80 -9.46
C ASN A 159 8.94 -5.76 -9.67
N ASN A 160 9.18 -6.97 -10.18
CA ASN A 160 8.16 -7.99 -10.42
C ASN A 160 8.02 -8.99 -9.26
N VAL A 161 8.80 -8.82 -8.19
CA VAL A 161 8.76 -9.70 -7.02
C VAL A 161 7.65 -9.24 -6.08
N ARG A 162 6.90 -10.19 -5.54
CA ARG A 162 5.88 -10.01 -4.50
C ARG A 162 6.17 -10.99 -3.36
N ALA A 163 5.74 -10.65 -2.16
CA ALA A 163 5.93 -11.49 -0.98
C ALA A 163 4.59 -11.78 -0.28
N VAL A 164 4.44 -13.02 0.16
CA VAL A 164 3.39 -13.51 1.05
C VAL A 164 4.04 -14.08 2.29
N PHE A 165 3.68 -13.53 3.44
CA PHE A 165 4.15 -13.99 4.74
C PHE A 165 2.96 -14.46 5.58
N ILE A 166 2.88 -15.77 5.82
CA ILE A 166 1.80 -16.41 6.57
C ILE A 166 2.33 -16.75 7.96
N GLN A 167 1.97 -15.93 8.94
CA GLN A 167 2.39 -16.10 10.33
C GLN A 167 1.43 -17.01 11.12
N ASP A 168 0.21 -17.19 10.62
CA ASP A 168 -0.80 -18.00 11.28
C ASP A 168 -0.50 -19.49 11.09
N ALA A 169 -0.10 -20.16 12.18
CA ALA A 169 0.20 -21.60 12.19
C ALA A 169 -0.99 -22.48 11.75
N LYS A 170 -2.22 -21.98 11.92
CA LYS A 170 -3.46 -22.69 11.55
C LYS A 170 -3.99 -22.30 10.17
N ALA A 171 -3.31 -21.42 9.43
CA ALA A 171 -3.74 -21.05 8.09
C ALA A 171 -3.60 -22.24 7.12
N PRO A 172 -4.50 -22.37 6.12
CA PRO A 172 -4.37 -23.39 5.08
C PRO A 172 -3.00 -23.32 4.39
N VAL A 173 -2.49 -24.45 3.91
CA VAL A 173 -1.26 -24.45 3.10
C VAL A 173 -1.42 -23.49 1.91
N PHE A 174 -0.39 -22.69 1.66
CA PHE A 174 -0.39 -21.73 0.57
C PHE A 174 -0.70 -22.41 -0.77
N SER A 175 -1.58 -21.79 -1.55
CA SER A 175 -1.86 -22.16 -2.93
C SER A 175 -2.40 -20.96 -3.70
N LEU A 176 -2.02 -20.83 -4.96
CA LEU A 176 -2.55 -19.82 -5.88
C LEU A 176 -4.05 -20.00 -6.14
N THR A 177 -4.59 -21.21 -5.99
CA THR A 177 -5.99 -21.53 -6.28
C THR A 177 -6.90 -21.40 -5.06
N ASN A 178 -6.35 -21.34 -3.85
CA ASN A 178 -7.13 -21.12 -2.65
C ASN A 178 -7.74 -19.71 -2.67
N ALA A 179 -9.05 -19.60 -2.45
CA ALA A 179 -9.79 -18.36 -2.61
C ALA A 179 -9.25 -17.19 -1.75
N GLN A 180 -8.81 -17.46 -0.51
CA GLN A 180 -8.29 -16.45 0.40
C GLN A 180 -6.96 -15.85 -0.12
N TYR A 181 -6.06 -16.71 -0.61
CA TYR A 181 -4.78 -16.28 -1.18
C TYR A 181 -4.98 -15.61 -2.54
N ALA A 182 -5.80 -16.20 -3.41
CA ALA A 182 -6.09 -15.66 -4.74
C ALA A 182 -6.75 -14.28 -4.69
N ALA A 183 -7.66 -14.04 -3.74
CA ALA A 183 -8.28 -12.73 -3.55
C ALA A 183 -7.25 -11.68 -3.11
N GLN A 184 -6.34 -12.03 -2.19
CA GLN A 184 -5.29 -11.11 -1.77
C GLN A 184 -4.26 -10.84 -2.87
N LEU A 185 -3.83 -11.87 -3.60
CA LEU A 185 -2.84 -11.75 -4.68
C LEU A 185 -3.35 -10.92 -5.86
N ARG A 186 -4.66 -10.98 -6.16
CA ARG A 186 -5.30 -10.12 -7.18
C ARG A 186 -5.14 -8.63 -6.89
N LYS A 187 -4.96 -8.24 -5.63
CA LYS A 187 -4.66 -6.85 -5.26
C LYS A 187 -3.30 -6.39 -5.76
N GLY A 188 -2.42 -7.30 -6.19
CA GLY A 188 -1.10 -7.03 -6.77
C GLY A 188 -0.11 -6.36 -5.82
N LEU A 189 -0.31 -6.47 -4.51
CA LEU A 189 0.48 -5.77 -3.49
C LEU A 189 1.84 -6.45 -3.29
N VAL A 190 2.86 -5.65 -3.03
CA VAL A 190 4.23 -6.15 -2.88
C VAL A 190 4.44 -6.93 -1.59
N HIS A 191 3.85 -6.44 -0.49
CA HIS A 191 3.94 -7.07 0.82
C HIS A 191 2.56 -7.53 1.25
N ASN A 192 2.40 -8.81 1.54
CA ASN A 192 1.15 -9.40 2.00
C ASN A 192 1.45 -10.22 3.26
N VAL A 193 0.96 -9.77 4.42
CA VAL A 193 1.17 -10.45 5.69
C VAL A 193 -0.19 -10.97 6.18
N LEU A 194 -0.29 -12.27 6.44
CA LEU A 194 -1.46 -12.89 7.08
C LEU A 194 -1.13 -13.16 8.55
N ARG A 195 -1.85 -12.48 9.45
CA ARG A 195 -1.72 -12.63 10.90
C ARG A 195 -3.07 -12.45 11.58
N GLY A 196 -3.43 -13.35 12.49
CA GLY A 196 -4.71 -13.34 13.19
C GLY A 196 -5.92 -13.51 12.26
N GLY A 197 -5.76 -14.22 11.14
CA GLY A 197 -6.78 -14.38 10.11
C GLY A 197 -7.01 -13.14 9.24
N VAL A 198 -6.19 -12.09 9.39
CA VAL A 198 -6.35 -10.81 8.70
C VAL A 198 -5.13 -10.51 7.83
N TRP A 199 -5.39 -10.05 6.60
CA TRP A 199 -4.36 -9.56 5.69
C TRP A 199 -3.94 -8.13 6.01
N GLY A 200 -2.65 -7.86 5.97
CA GLY A 200 -2.10 -6.53 6.20
C GLY A 200 -0.66 -6.39 5.71
N SER A 201 0.03 -5.41 6.26
CA SER A 201 1.45 -5.14 6.01
C SER A 201 2.09 -4.47 7.23
N MET A 202 3.41 -4.54 7.34
CA MET A 202 4.14 -3.79 8.35
C MET A 202 4.29 -2.34 7.90
N ARG A 203 3.90 -1.38 8.76
CA ARG A 203 3.94 0.06 8.48
C ARG A 203 4.68 0.78 9.58
N HIS A 204 5.53 1.74 9.20
CA HIS A 204 6.13 2.65 10.16
C HIS A 204 5.11 3.71 10.56
N ILE A 205 4.95 3.92 11.86
CA ILE A 205 4.15 5.01 12.42
C ILE A 205 5.15 5.93 13.11
N ARG A 206 5.04 7.24 12.83
CA ARG A 206 5.88 8.24 13.47
C ARG A 206 5.51 8.28 14.96
N LEU A 207 6.49 8.04 15.82
CA LEU A 207 6.33 8.29 17.25
C LEU A 207 6.26 9.81 17.45
N GLU A 208 5.33 10.26 18.28
CA GLU A 208 5.27 11.67 18.65
C GLU A 208 6.60 12.05 19.30
N ALA A 209 7.32 12.96 18.66
CA ALA A 209 8.50 13.59 19.24
C ALA A 209 8.01 14.64 20.25
N SER A 210 7.44 14.18 21.35
CA SER A 210 7.41 14.96 22.58
C SER A 210 8.69 14.62 23.34
N ASP A 211 9.31 15.58 24.02
CA ASP A 211 10.15 15.27 25.18
C ASP A 211 9.20 14.64 26.20
N PRO A 212 9.08 13.31 26.28
CA PRO A 212 8.06 12.69 27.10
C PRO A 212 8.60 12.78 28.52
N SER A 213 8.19 13.81 29.25
CA SER A 213 8.50 13.88 30.68
C SER A 213 7.66 12.84 31.41
N LEU A 214 8.34 11.87 32.02
CA LEU A 214 7.73 10.89 32.90
C LEU A 214 8.09 11.27 34.34
N GLN A 215 7.17 11.02 35.27
CA GLN A 215 7.48 11.15 36.68
C GLN A 215 8.52 10.09 37.05
N VAL A 216 9.67 10.54 37.56
CA VAL A 216 10.78 9.68 38.00
C VAL A 216 11.17 10.06 39.43
N GLU A 217 11.69 9.09 40.18
CA GLU A 217 12.11 9.30 41.57
C GLU A 217 13.33 10.22 41.69
N HIS A 218 14.23 10.14 40.71
CA HIS A 218 15.48 10.89 40.68
C HIS A 218 15.69 11.54 39.31
N ALA A 219 16.01 12.82 39.30
CA ALA A 219 16.35 13.60 38.12
C ALA A 219 17.43 14.64 38.46
N TYR A 220 18.13 15.14 37.45
CA TYR A 220 19.09 16.24 37.60
C TYR A 220 18.88 17.27 36.48
N ILE A 221 19.34 18.49 36.69
CA ILE A 221 19.18 19.59 35.74
C ILE A 221 20.31 19.54 34.70
N ASN A 222 19.97 19.67 33.42
CA ASN A 222 20.93 19.81 32.33
C ASN A 222 20.52 20.97 31.41
N ALA A 223 21.49 21.82 31.04
CA ALA A 223 21.29 22.83 30.00
C ALA A 223 21.55 22.18 28.63
N ILE A 224 20.46 21.86 27.91
CA ILE A 224 20.53 21.17 26.60
C ILE A 224 21.17 22.08 25.54
N THR A 225 20.84 23.36 25.56
CA THR A 225 21.49 24.40 24.76
C THR A 225 22.17 25.38 25.72
N ARG A 226 23.46 25.66 25.50
CA ARG A 226 24.25 26.59 26.32
C ARG A 226 24.41 27.92 25.58
N GLY A 227 24.05 29.02 26.22
CA GLY A 227 24.19 30.38 25.68
C GLY A 227 23.04 30.82 24.77
N ASP A 228 23.01 32.12 24.49
CA ASP A 228 22.20 32.78 23.45
C ASP A 228 23.02 32.87 22.15
#